data_AF-A0A9W3XLY8-F1
#
_entry.id   AF-A0A9W3XLY8-F1
#
_cell.length_a   1.000
_cell.length_b   1.000
_cell.length_c   1.000
_cell.angle_alpha   90.00
_cell.angle_beta   90.00
_cell.angle_gamma   90.00
#
_symmetry.space_group_name_H-M   'P 1'
#
loop_
_entity.id
_entity.type
_entity.pdbx_description
1 polymer ?
#
loop_
_entity_poly.entity_id
_entity_poly.type
_entity_poly.pdbx_seq_one_letter_code
_entity_poly.pdbx_strand_id
1 'polypeptide(L)'
;MEQTKGIDKRTVRIKIINLQDQHCNGCEHLYKPSYCLHNCVIGKQINKLGTALGGTYVADQPKRRTKAEWDVLCEKTLIMQEMGMTNVQIAKELEIRDPSYISEQLKKRNLR
;
A
#
# COMPACT_ATOMS: atom_id res chain seq x y z
N MET A 1 26.48 -25.49 -22.03
CA MET A 1 25.10 -25.53 -21.50
C MET A 1 25.06 -24.67 -20.24
N GLU A 2 24.75 -23.39 -20.39
CA GLU A 2 24.49 -22.50 -19.25
C GLU A 2 23.19 -22.95 -18.60
N GLN A 3 23.29 -23.55 -17.41
CA GLN A 3 22.14 -23.75 -16.56
C GLN A 3 21.77 -22.39 -15.99
N THR A 4 20.74 -21.75 -16.54
CA THR A 4 19.99 -20.72 -15.85
C THR A 4 19.40 -21.35 -14.59
N LYS A 5 20.17 -21.35 -13.49
CA LYS A 5 19.69 -21.73 -12.15
C LYS A 5 18.61 -20.73 -11.78
N GLY A 6 17.37 -21.07 -12.12
CA GLY A 6 16.19 -20.42 -11.58
C GLY A 6 16.30 -20.40 -10.06
N ILE A 7 15.82 -19.32 -9.44
CA ILE A 7 15.86 -19.13 -7.99
C ILE A 7 15.30 -20.39 -7.30
N ASP A 8 16.08 -20.99 -6.39
CA ASP A 8 15.59 -22.12 -5.60
C ASP A 8 14.51 -21.65 -4.62
N LYS A 9 13.25 -21.86 -5.01
CA LYS A 9 12.07 -21.50 -4.24
C LYS A 9 12.07 -22.16 -2.85
N ARG A 10 12.70 -23.34 -2.68
CA ARG A 10 12.80 -24.01 -1.38
C ARG A 10 13.67 -23.19 -0.43
N THR A 11 14.87 -22.80 -0.87
CA THR A 11 15.77 -21.94 -0.09
C THR A 11 15.10 -20.61 0.30
N VAL A 12 14.37 -19.98 -0.62
CA VAL A 12 13.65 -18.73 -0.31
C VAL A 12 12.59 -18.93 0.78
N ARG A 13 11.81 -20.01 0.73
CA ARG A 13 10.81 -20.32 1.75
C ARG A 13 11.43 -20.54 3.13
N ILE A 14 12.54 -21.28 3.20
CA ILE A 14 13.27 -21.51 4.47
C ILE A 14 13.76 -20.17 5.05
N LYS A 15 14.30 -19.27 4.22
CA LYS A 15 14.71 -17.93 4.68
C LYS A 15 13.55 -17.12 5.25
N ILE A 16 12.37 -17.17 4.62
CA ILE A 16 11.17 -16.50 5.12
C ILE A 16 10.76 -17.07 6.48
N ILE A 17 10.69 -18.40 6.61
CA ILE A 17 10.33 -19.08 7.87
C ILE A 17 11.28 -18.68 8.99
N ASN A 18 12.60 -18.74 8.75
CA ASN A 18 13.60 -18.36 9.75
C ASN A 18 13.45 -16.90 10.20
N LEU A 19 13.17 -15.98 9.28
CA LEU A 19 12.91 -14.57 9.64
C LEU A 19 11.63 -14.42 10.48
N GLN A 20 10.58 -15.19 10.18
CA GLN A 20 9.34 -15.18 10.95
C GLN A 20 9.56 -15.75 12.36
N ASP A 21 10.25 -16.87 12.50
CA ASP A 21 10.52 -17.49 13.80
C ASP A 21 11.39 -16.59 14.69
N GLN A 22 12.39 -15.92 14.12
CA GLN A 22 13.31 -15.05 14.84
C GLN A 22 12.70 -13.71 15.27
N HIS A 23 11.78 -13.15 14.47
CA HIS A 23 11.37 -11.75 14.65
C HIS A 23 9.85 -11.53 14.75
N CYS A 24 9.04 -12.47 14.28
CA CYS A 24 7.59 -12.29 14.24
C CYS A 24 6.86 -13.05 15.36
N ASN A 25 7.49 -14.07 15.95
CA ASN A 25 6.90 -14.79 17.08
C ASN A 25 6.72 -13.86 18.29
N GLY A 26 5.50 -13.77 18.82
CA GLY A 26 5.15 -12.84 19.90
C GLY A 26 5.12 -11.36 19.52
N CYS A 27 5.25 -11.00 18.24
CA CYS A 27 5.23 -9.60 17.81
C CYS A 27 3.85 -8.96 18.04
N GLU A 28 3.82 -7.79 18.68
CA GLU A 28 2.59 -7.02 18.93
C GLU A 28 1.84 -6.60 17.66
N HIS A 29 2.53 -6.61 16.51
CA HIS A 29 2.00 -6.25 15.21
C HIS A 29 1.59 -7.46 14.35
N LEU A 30 1.61 -8.69 14.90
CA LEU A 30 1.33 -9.92 14.15
C LEU A 30 0.01 -9.87 13.38
N TYR A 31 -1.03 -9.28 13.98
CA TYR A 31 -2.35 -9.12 13.38
C TYR A 31 -2.54 -7.80 12.61
N LYS A 32 -1.46 -7.07 12.32
CA LYS A 32 -1.47 -5.81 11.58
C LYS A 32 -0.61 -5.91 10.31
N PRO A 33 -1.04 -6.66 9.27
CA PRO A 33 -0.24 -6.86 8.05
C PRO A 33 0.20 -5.56 7.37
N SER A 34 -0.66 -4.53 7.36
CA SER A 34 -0.31 -3.22 6.80
C SER A 34 0.89 -2.58 7.50
N TYR A 35 1.01 -2.75 8.83
CA TYR A 35 2.18 -2.27 9.57
C TYR A 35 3.44 -3.04 9.13
N CYS A 36 3.36 -4.37 9.05
CA CYS A 36 4.48 -5.19 8.63
C CYS A 36 4.98 -4.85 7.21
N LEU A 37 4.06 -4.58 6.30
CA LEU A 37 4.39 -4.25 4.92
C LEU A 37 5.01 -2.87 4.77
N HIS A 38 4.53 -1.84 5.47
CA HIS A 38 4.94 -0.46 5.22
C HIS A 38 5.91 0.12 6.26
N ASN A 39 5.88 -0.37 7.50
CA ASN A 39 6.58 0.23 8.64
C ASN A 39 7.56 -0.71 9.34
N CYS A 40 7.64 -1.99 8.96
CA CYS A 40 8.52 -2.97 9.59
C CYS A 40 9.63 -3.43 8.64
N VAL A 41 10.90 -3.25 9.01
CA VAL A 41 12.05 -3.68 8.20
C VAL A 41 12.00 -5.19 7.88
N ILE A 42 11.68 -6.03 8.86
CA ILE A 42 11.57 -7.48 8.67
C ILE A 42 10.42 -7.84 7.74
N GLY A 43 9.25 -7.19 7.91
CA GLY A 43 8.10 -7.42 7.04
C GLY A 43 8.36 -7.01 5.59
N LYS A 44 9.10 -5.91 5.36
CA LYS A 44 9.57 -5.51 4.02
C LYS A 44 10.51 -6.53 3.41
N GLN A 45 11.45 -7.06 4.20
CA GLN A 45 12.39 -8.09 3.77
C GLN A 45 11.67 -9.39 3.39
N ILE A 46 10.71 -9.84 4.20
CA ILE A 46 9.86 -11.00 3.91
C ILE A 46 9.05 -10.77 2.62
N ASN A 47 8.43 -9.58 2.47
CA ASN A 47 7.68 -9.25 1.27
C ASN A 47 8.56 -9.25 0.01
N LYS A 48 9.81 -8.76 0.11
CA LYS A 48 10.79 -8.82 -0.99
C LYS A 48 11.18 -10.27 -1.34
N LEU A 49 11.41 -11.13 -0.36
CA LEU A 49 11.66 -12.55 -0.62
C LEU A 49 10.46 -13.24 -1.29
N GLY A 50 9.24 -12.86 -0.89
CA GLY A 50 8.01 -13.36 -1.48
C GLY A 50 7.88 -13.13 -2.99
N THR A 51 8.53 -12.10 -3.56
CA THR A 51 8.47 -11.87 -5.01
C THR A 51 9.13 -12.98 -5.81
N ALA A 52 10.19 -13.59 -5.28
CA ALA A 52 10.84 -14.74 -5.90
C ALA A 52 9.95 -16.00 -5.90
N LEU A 53 8.87 -15.99 -5.09
CA LEU A 53 7.87 -17.06 -5.03
C LEU A 53 6.62 -16.76 -5.87
N GLY A 54 6.60 -15.65 -6.62
CA GLY A 54 5.44 -15.19 -7.40
C GLY A 54 4.54 -14.19 -6.67
N GLY A 55 4.94 -13.71 -5.50
CA GLY A 55 4.23 -12.64 -4.79
C GLY A 55 4.50 -11.24 -5.37
N THR A 56 3.70 -10.27 -4.96
CA THR A 56 3.90 -8.86 -5.31
C THR A 56 4.59 -8.11 -4.18
N TYR A 57 5.56 -7.27 -4.53
CA TYR A 57 6.17 -6.35 -3.57
C TYR A 57 5.29 -5.11 -3.41
N VAL A 58 4.83 -4.87 -2.17
CA VAL A 58 3.89 -3.80 -1.83
C VAL A 58 4.42 -2.84 -0.78
N ALA A 59 5.55 -3.14 -0.15
CA ALA A 59 6.10 -2.35 0.94
C ALA A 59 6.35 -0.88 0.61
N ASP A 60 6.85 -0.61 -0.60
CA ASP A 60 7.14 0.74 -1.09
C ASP A 60 5.99 1.33 -1.92
N GLN A 61 4.88 0.59 -2.08
CA GLN A 61 3.69 1.15 -2.69
C GLN A 61 3.03 2.13 -1.69
N PRO A 62 2.51 3.27 -2.16
CA PRO A 62 1.78 4.20 -1.31
C PRO A 62 0.67 3.47 -0.57
N LYS A 63 0.62 3.62 0.75
CA LYS A 63 -0.47 3.08 1.54
C LYS A 63 -1.78 3.62 0.96
N ARG A 64 -2.76 2.74 0.73
CA ARG A 64 -4.10 3.19 0.36
C ARG A 64 -4.62 4.09 1.47
N ARG A 65 -5.08 5.28 1.09
CA ARG A 65 -5.73 6.21 2.01
C ARG A 65 -6.91 5.52 2.69
N THR A 66 -6.96 5.65 3.99
CA THR A 66 -8.04 5.19 4.87
C THR A 66 -9.32 5.98 4.61
N LYS A 67 -10.44 5.49 5.17
CA LYS A 67 -11.71 6.21 5.10
C LYS A 67 -11.59 7.63 5.64
N ALA A 68 -11.00 7.79 6.83
CA ALA A 68 -10.83 9.08 7.49
C ALA A 68 -9.94 10.05 6.68
N GLU A 69 -8.85 9.57 6.09
CA GLU A 69 -8.01 10.40 5.20
C GLU A 69 -8.79 10.87 3.98
N TRP A 70 -9.62 9.99 3.40
CA TRP A 70 -10.49 10.39 2.30
C TRP A 70 -11.62 11.33 2.72
N ASP A 71 -12.16 11.20 3.95
CA ASP A 71 -13.19 12.12 4.46
C ASP A 71 -12.64 13.56 4.49
N VAL A 72 -11.43 13.76 5.03
CA VAL A 72 -10.75 15.07 5.03
C VAL A 72 -10.48 15.57 3.61
N LEU A 73 -10.04 14.70 2.69
CA LEU A 73 -9.81 15.09 1.30
C LEU A 73 -11.11 15.50 0.58
N CYS A 74 -12.22 14.84 0.87
CA CYS A 74 -13.53 15.19 0.32
C CYS A 74 -14.00 16.55 0.84
N GLU A 75 -13.83 16.86 2.13
CA GLU A 75 -14.12 18.20 2.67
C GLU A 75 -13.30 19.29 1.98
N LYS A 76 -11.98 19.09 1.85
CA LYS A 76 -11.11 20.02 1.12
C LYS A 76 -11.53 20.17 -0.35
N THR A 77 -11.92 19.07 -0.99
CA THR A 77 -12.39 19.07 -2.37
C THR A 77 -13.63 19.96 -2.53
N LEU A 78 -14.60 19.87 -1.61
CA LEU A 78 -15.81 20.69 -1.68
C LEU A 78 -15.48 22.18 -1.59
N ILE A 79 -14.61 22.58 -0.66
CA ILE A 79 -14.15 23.97 -0.53
C ILE A 79 -13.46 24.44 -1.82
N MET A 80 -12.57 23.63 -2.40
CA MET A 80 -11.89 23.98 -3.65
C MET A 80 -12.85 24.08 -4.84
N GLN A 81 -13.89 23.23 -4.88
CA GLN A 81 -14.94 23.32 -5.89
C GLN A 81 -15.78 24.59 -5.75
N GLU A 82 -16.08 25.02 -4.52
CA GLU A 82 -16.75 26.31 -4.24
C GLU A 82 -15.90 27.49 -4.70
N MET A 83 -14.56 27.38 -4.61
CA MET A 83 -13.61 28.34 -5.16
C MET A 83 -13.46 28.27 -6.69
N GLY A 84 -14.24 27.42 -7.37
CA GLY A 84 -14.26 27.29 -8.82
C GLY A 84 -13.18 26.39 -9.42
N MET A 85 -12.46 25.60 -8.60
CA MET A 85 -11.45 24.67 -9.12
C MET A 85 -12.08 23.45 -9.77
N THR A 86 -11.49 23.00 -10.88
CA THR A 86 -11.85 21.75 -11.56
C THR A 86 -11.28 20.54 -10.82
N ASN A 87 -11.89 19.36 -10.98
CA ASN A 87 -11.37 18.12 -10.39
C ASN A 87 -9.93 17.80 -10.85
N VAL A 88 -9.53 18.22 -12.05
CA VAL A 88 -8.15 18.02 -12.54
C VAL A 88 -7.16 18.86 -11.73
N GLN A 89 -7.49 20.12 -11.45
CA GLN A 89 -6.68 21.01 -10.62
C GLN A 89 -6.62 20.50 -9.17
N ILE A 90 -7.77 20.10 -8.62
CA ILE A 90 -7.86 19.56 -7.25
C ILE A 90 -7.06 18.26 -7.11
N ALA A 91 -7.11 17.37 -8.10
CA ALA A 91 -6.35 16.14 -8.07
C ALA A 91 -4.85 16.39 -8.02
N LYS A 92 -4.37 17.40 -8.75
CA LYS A 92 -2.97 17.82 -8.70
C LYS A 92 -2.60 18.39 -7.33
N GLU A 93 -3.44 19.26 -6.76
CA GLU A 93 -3.21 19.90 -5.45
C GLU A 93 -3.24 18.89 -4.29
N LEU A 94 -4.13 17.91 -4.33
CA LEU A 94 -4.30 16.89 -3.28
C LEU A 94 -3.48 15.63 -3.51
N GLU A 95 -2.57 15.63 -4.49
CA GLU A 95 -1.76 14.48 -4.89
C GLU A 95 -2.61 13.21 -5.12
N ILE A 96 -3.73 13.36 -5.82
CA ILE A 96 -4.60 12.28 -6.25
C ILE A 96 -4.23 11.95 -7.70
N ARG A 97 -3.75 10.72 -7.91
CA ARG A 97 -3.22 10.28 -9.22
C ARG A 97 -4.25 10.38 -10.35
N ASP A 98 -5.51 10.03 -10.08
CA ASP A 98 -6.58 10.03 -11.06
C ASP A 98 -7.72 10.95 -10.58
N PRO A 99 -8.05 12.03 -11.32
CA PRO A 99 -9.17 12.91 -11.00
C PRO A 99 -10.53 12.20 -10.90
N SER A 100 -10.71 11.04 -11.55
CA SER A 100 -11.94 10.25 -11.48
C SER A 100 -12.25 9.78 -10.05
N TYR A 101 -11.21 9.55 -9.24
CA TYR A 101 -11.37 9.14 -7.84
C TYR A 101 -12.06 10.20 -6.98
N ILE A 102 -11.92 11.49 -7.31
CA ILE A 102 -12.59 12.55 -6.56
C ILE A 102 -14.12 12.35 -6.63
N SER A 103 -14.66 12.21 -7.84
CA SER A 103 -16.09 11.99 -8.05
C SER A 103 -16.58 10.70 -7.41
N GLU A 104 -15.81 9.61 -7.50
CA GLU A 104 -16.15 8.33 -6.87
C GLU A 104 -16.20 8.44 -5.33
N GLN A 105 -15.22 9.13 -4.73
CA GLN A 105 -15.10 9.25 -3.28
C GLN A 105 -16.14 10.20 -2.69
N LEU A 106 -16.55 11.24 -3.41
CA LEU A 106 -17.69 12.09 -3.03
C LEU A 106 -19.00 11.31 -3.03
N LYS A 107 -19.27 10.51 -4.08
CA LYS A 107 -20.46 9.65 -4.18
C LYS A 107 -20.55 8.64 -3.05
N LYS A 108 -19.43 7.98 -2.73
CA LYS A 108 -19.33 7.02 -1.60
C LYS A 108 -19.70 7.64 -0.24
N ARG A 109 -19.67 8.96 -0.14
CA ARG A 109 -19.97 9.74 1.08
C ARG A 109 -21.29 10.49 1.01
N ASN A 110 -22.06 10.33 -0.07
CA ASN A 110 -23.30 11.07 -0.33
C ASN A 110 -23.11 12.60 -0.31
N LEU A 111 -21.94 13.08 -0.74
CA LEU A 111 -21.65 14.51 -0.82
C LEU A 111 -22.03 15.11 -2.18
N ARG A 112 -22.08 14.28 -3.23
CA ARG A 112 -22.54 14.58 -4.59
C ARG A 112 -22.94 13.30 -5.33
#